data_AF-A0A5C5ZDT7-F1
#
_entry.id   AF-A0A5C5ZDT7-F1
#
_cell.length_a   1.000
_cell.length_b   1.000
_cell.length_c   1.000
_cell.angle_alpha   90.00
_cell.angle_beta   90.00
_cell.angle_gamma   90.00
#
_symmetry.space_group_name_H-M   'P 1'
#
loop_
_entity.id
_entity.type
_entity.pdbx_description
1 polymer ?
#
loop_
_entity_poly.entity_id
_entity_poly.type
_entity_poly.pdbx_seq_one_letter_code
_entity_poly.pdbx_strand_id
1 'polypeptide(L)'
;MPRVDAVVECPVHDSFRVQQAAGLFDVPLGERASERFTVELPDLADDWQIGLIVGPSGSGKTTVARHAYGERLFKSADWPADRAVVDAFDPLPVRQTVGLFTAVGFSSPPSWVKPYRVLSRGEQFRCDLARALAIADCRLGTVDSSDSAPIKSAIRNPQSEIPLVVFDEFTSVVDRNVARVCSAAVAKAIRSGRVQKRFVAVTCHYDVAAWLTPDWTLDMADCRLARGCLRRPRIRLEIHRCRLEAWRLFARHHYLTGSLAPQARCYLATWDGAPVAFCATLPVIGRKGHRRFTRIVTLPDYQGIGIGSRVVEAVAQLHREEGLRISVTSSHPALIQHCKASPYWRTSNVKRNRQRHAGTHLHPNYRDCTGRMVVSFEYVGPTAGAVGCSPSKPELRSQPNPSPRRQPWD
;
A
#
# COMPACT_ATOMS: atom_id res chain seq x y z
N MET A 1 23.27 -18.79 14.95
CA MET A 1 22.85 -17.88 13.86
C MET A 1 23.74 -18.17 12.67
N PRO A 2 23.17 -18.36 11.47
CA PRO A 2 23.98 -18.60 10.28
C PRO A 2 24.81 -17.35 9.94
N ARG A 3 26.13 -17.55 9.83
CA ARG A 3 27.05 -16.53 9.35
C ARG A 3 27.13 -16.65 7.83
N VAL A 4 26.85 -15.57 7.13
CA VAL A 4 26.95 -15.49 5.67
C VAL A 4 28.26 -14.80 5.34
N ASP A 5 29.20 -15.58 4.80
CA ASP A 5 30.46 -15.10 4.23
C ASP A 5 30.27 -14.90 2.73
N ALA A 6 29.97 -13.66 2.31
CA ALA A 6 29.87 -13.29 0.91
C ALA A 6 31.18 -12.66 0.45
N VAL A 7 31.94 -13.35 -0.40
CA VAL A 7 33.08 -12.76 -1.11
C VAL A 7 32.59 -12.23 -2.46
N VAL A 8 32.88 -10.97 -2.74
CA VAL A 8 32.62 -10.32 -4.03
C VAL A 8 33.95 -10.17 -4.73
N GLU A 9 34.17 -10.98 -5.75
CA GLU A 9 35.31 -10.84 -6.65
C GLU A 9 34.87 -10.04 -7.87
N CYS A 10 35.54 -8.92 -8.10
CA CYS A 10 35.45 -8.12 -9.31
C CYS A 10 36.66 -8.47 -10.19
N PRO A 11 36.49 -9.33 -11.21
CA PRO A 11 37.59 -9.63 -12.13
C PRO A 11 37.94 -8.36 -12.91
N VAL A 12 39.06 -7.74 -12.55
CA VAL A 12 39.58 -6.57 -13.26
C VAL A 12 40.26 -7.06 -14.54
N HIS A 13 39.70 -6.71 -15.69
CA HIS A 13 40.31 -7.05 -16.97
C HIS A 13 41.60 -6.25 -17.19
N ASP A 14 42.72 -6.95 -17.37
CA ASP A 14 44.02 -6.34 -17.64
C ASP A 14 44.06 -5.76 -19.07
N SER A 15 43.78 -4.46 -19.19
CA SER A 15 43.86 -3.74 -20.46
C SER A 15 44.72 -2.51 -20.29
N PHE A 16 45.31 -2.04 -21.40
CA PHE A 16 46.11 -0.81 -21.42
C PHE A 16 45.40 0.38 -20.77
N ARG A 17 44.08 0.55 -21.00
CA ARG A 17 43.30 1.63 -20.38
C ARG A 17 43.11 1.44 -18.87
N VAL A 18 42.94 0.21 -18.41
CA VAL A 18 42.81 -0.12 -16.97
C VAL A 18 44.13 0.13 -16.25
N GLN A 19 45.26 -0.30 -16.84
CA GLN A 19 46.60 -0.05 -16.29
C GLN A 19 46.94 1.45 -16.28
N GLN A 20 46.61 2.18 -17.35
CA GLN A 20 46.82 3.63 -17.42
C GLN A 20 45.97 4.37 -16.38
N ALA A 21 44.69 4.00 -16.21
CA ALA A 21 43.84 4.59 -15.18
C ALA A 21 44.34 4.24 -13.76
N ALA A 22 44.80 3.00 -13.54
CA ALA A 22 45.35 2.60 -12.26
C ALA A 22 46.63 3.36 -11.91
N GLY A 23 47.55 3.51 -12.88
CA GLY A 23 48.78 4.27 -12.71
C GLY A 23 48.57 5.78 -12.58
N LEU A 24 47.53 6.35 -13.22
CA LEU A 24 47.23 7.79 -13.12
C LEU A 24 46.68 8.19 -11.74
N PHE A 25 46.03 7.25 -11.03
CA PHE A 25 45.35 7.51 -9.76
C PHE A 25 45.82 6.60 -8.61
N ASP A 26 46.97 5.94 -8.76
CA ASP A 26 47.56 4.98 -7.81
C ASP A 26 46.56 3.96 -7.26
N VAL A 27 45.76 3.35 -8.15
CA VAL A 27 44.74 2.37 -7.78
C VAL A 27 45.38 0.98 -7.63
N PRO A 28 45.41 0.38 -6.43
CA PRO A 28 45.92 -0.97 -6.26
C PRO A 28 44.89 -1.97 -6.80
N LEU A 29 45.08 -2.39 -8.06
CA LEU A 29 44.15 -3.28 -8.77
C LEU A 29 43.97 -4.64 -8.06
N GLY A 30 45.00 -5.17 -7.40
CA GLY A 30 44.94 -6.44 -6.67
C GLY A 30 44.17 -6.37 -5.35
N GLU A 31 44.28 -5.26 -4.62
CA GLU A 31 43.61 -5.08 -3.31
C GLU A 31 42.15 -4.63 -3.45
N ARG A 32 41.81 -3.93 -4.54
CA ARG A 32 40.44 -3.47 -4.83
C ARG A 32 39.63 -4.43 -5.69
N ALA A 33 40.21 -5.54 -6.13
CA ALA A 33 39.52 -6.55 -6.94
C ALA A 33 38.58 -7.45 -6.11
N SER A 34 38.72 -7.52 -4.79
CA SER A 34 37.86 -8.38 -3.97
C SER A 34 37.45 -7.72 -2.66
N GLU A 35 36.15 -7.64 -2.40
CA GLU A 35 35.62 -7.27 -1.08
C GLU A 35 34.96 -8.48 -0.41
N ARG A 36 35.31 -8.74 0.85
CA ARG A 36 34.69 -9.80 1.66
C ARG A 36 33.74 -9.18 2.68
N PHE A 37 32.49 -9.58 2.60
CA PHE A 37 31.45 -9.24 3.56
C PHE A 37 31.16 -10.46 4.42
N THR A 38 31.25 -10.27 5.73
CA THR A 38 30.89 -11.30 6.69
C THR A 38 29.79 -10.76 7.58
N VAL A 39 28.57 -11.23 7.36
CA VAL A 39 27.37 -10.72 8.04
C VAL A 39 26.60 -11.85 8.69
N GLU A 40 25.90 -11.52 9.77
CA GLU A 40 24.96 -12.44 10.41
C GLU A 40 23.56 -12.19 9.88
N LEU A 41 22.85 -13.27 9.54
CA LEU A 41 21.43 -13.22 9.17
C LEU A 41 20.62 -14.16 10.07
N PRO A 42 19.33 -13.86 10.33
CA PRO A 42 18.45 -14.79 11.02
C PRO A 42 18.30 -16.10 10.24
N ASP A 43 18.06 -17.18 10.98
CA ASP A 43 17.78 -18.47 10.34
C ASP A 43 16.43 -18.40 9.60
N LEU A 44 16.30 -19.15 8.51
CA LEU A 44 15.01 -19.39 7.89
C LEU A 44 14.06 -20.19 8.80
N ALA A 45 14.57 -20.87 9.83
CA ALA A 45 13.75 -21.52 10.84
C ALA A 45 13.23 -20.57 11.94
N ASP A 46 13.80 -19.37 12.08
CA ASP A 46 13.40 -18.39 13.11
C ASP A 46 11.99 -17.83 12.84
N ASP A 47 11.28 -17.40 13.89
CA ASP A 47 9.93 -16.81 13.78
C ASP A 47 9.98 -15.34 13.36
N TRP A 48 10.01 -15.11 12.05
CA TRP A 48 9.88 -13.78 11.44
C TRP A 48 9.04 -13.82 10.18
N GLN A 49 8.50 -12.67 9.78
CA GLN A 49 7.72 -12.49 8.55
C GLN A 49 8.37 -11.49 7.60
N ILE A 50 9.01 -10.44 8.14
CA ILE A 50 9.54 -9.34 7.35
C ILE A 50 10.99 -9.05 7.76
N GLY A 51 11.89 -9.05 6.78
CA GLY A 51 13.28 -8.65 6.91
C GLY A 51 13.63 -7.42 6.09
N LEU A 52 14.70 -6.74 6.48
CA LEU A 52 15.20 -5.56 5.79
C LEU A 52 16.74 -5.60 5.73
N ILE A 53 17.29 -5.45 4.52
CA ILE A 53 18.72 -5.21 4.30
C ILE A 53 18.84 -3.78 3.78
N VAL A 54 19.48 -2.91 4.57
CA VAL A 54 19.71 -1.51 4.24
C VAL A 54 21.19 -1.20 4.15
N GLY A 55 21.56 -0.18 3.39
CA GLY A 55 22.94 0.29 3.33
C GLY A 55 23.19 1.28 2.20
N PRO A 56 24.31 2.02 2.23
CA PRO A 56 24.69 2.92 1.15
C PRO A 56 24.80 2.20 -0.21
N SER A 57 24.78 2.95 -1.30
CA SER A 57 25.13 2.38 -2.61
C SER A 57 26.56 1.83 -2.58
N GLY A 58 26.81 0.70 -3.22
CA GLY A 58 28.11 0.03 -3.22
C GLY A 58 28.42 -0.84 -1.99
N SER A 59 27.61 -0.81 -0.92
CA SER A 59 27.86 -1.56 0.33
C SER A 59 27.72 -3.10 0.26
N GLY A 60 27.61 -3.69 -0.93
CA GLY A 60 27.46 -5.15 -1.08
C GLY A 60 26.08 -5.73 -0.74
N LYS A 61 25.07 -4.90 -0.41
CA LYS A 61 23.69 -5.32 -0.06
C LYS A 61 23.05 -6.34 -1.02
N THR A 62 23.14 -6.10 -2.33
CA THR A 62 22.63 -7.02 -3.36
C THR A 62 23.43 -8.33 -3.38
N THR A 63 24.74 -8.26 -3.15
CA THR A 63 25.59 -9.45 -3.17
C THR A 63 25.34 -10.34 -1.95
N VAL A 64 25.23 -9.75 -0.76
CA VAL A 64 24.80 -10.47 0.46
C VAL A 64 23.44 -11.12 0.25
N ALA A 65 22.45 -10.38 -0.28
CA ALA A 65 21.12 -10.93 -0.53
C ALA A 65 21.15 -12.09 -1.54
N ARG A 66 21.98 -11.99 -2.60
CA ARG A 66 22.15 -13.04 -3.59
C ARG A 66 22.83 -14.27 -3.00
N HIS A 67 23.85 -14.11 -2.15
CA HIS A 67 24.54 -15.23 -1.51
C HIS A 67 23.66 -15.91 -0.46
N ALA A 68 22.93 -15.13 0.34
CA ALA A 68 22.07 -15.64 1.40
C ALA A 68 20.80 -16.33 0.89
N TYR A 69 20.20 -15.82 -0.20
CA TYR A 69 18.87 -16.25 -0.65
C TYR A 69 18.83 -16.83 -2.07
N GLY A 70 19.93 -16.77 -2.82
CA GLY A 70 20.09 -17.43 -4.13
C GLY A 70 18.98 -17.09 -5.12
N GLU A 71 18.30 -18.12 -5.62
CA GLU A 71 17.19 -18.00 -6.57
C GLU A 71 15.92 -17.34 -6.01
N ARG A 72 15.83 -17.09 -4.69
CA ARG A 72 14.69 -16.40 -4.06
C ARG A 72 14.74 -14.89 -4.25
N LEU A 73 15.86 -14.36 -4.73
CA LEU A 73 15.98 -12.98 -5.16
C LEU A 73 15.13 -12.74 -6.40
N PHE A 74 14.08 -11.93 -6.25
CA PHE A 74 13.20 -11.59 -7.35
C PHE A 74 14.00 -10.93 -8.47
N LYS A 75 13.91 -11.51 -9.65
CA LYS A 75 14.38 -10.91 -10.90
C LYS A 75 13.15 -10.45 -11.64
N SER A 76 13.13 -9.17 -12.02
CA SER A 76 12.07 -8.65 -12.88
C SER A 76 12.03 -9.49 -14.16
N ALA A 77 10.92 -10.18 -14.39
CA ALA A 77 10.66 -10.90 -15.62
C ALA A 77 10.01 -9.95 -16.63
N ASP A 78 10.16 -10.26 -17.92
CA ASP A 78 9.54 -9.48 -18.97
C ASP A 78 8.01 -9.46 -18.82
N TRP A 79 7.43 -8.29 -19.10
CA TRP A 79 5.99 -8.08 -19.12
C TRP A 79 5.48 -8.18 -20.56
N PRO A 80 4.37 -8.89 -20.83
CA PRO A 80 3.76 -8.91 -22.15
C PRO A 80 3.43 -7.50 -22.66
N ALA A 81 3.85 -7.17 -23.88
CA ALA A 81 3.69 -5.83 -24.43
C ALA A 81 2.26 -5.49 -24.90
N ASP A 82 1.48 -6.53 -25.18
CA ASP A 82 0.16 -6.51 -25.83
C ASP A 82 -1.00 -6.88 -24.89
N ARG A 83 -0.72 -7.20 -23.62
CA ARG A 83 -1.75 -7.60 -22.63
C ARG A 83 -1.90 -6.59 -21.51
N ALA A 84 -3.05 -6.62 -20.84
CA ALA A 84 -3.24 -5.84 -19.62
C ALA A 84 -2.39 -6.39 -18.48
N VAL A 85 -2.00 -5.52 -17.54
CA VAL A 85 -1.23 -5.94 -16.35
C VAL A 85 -1.97 -7.03 -15.56
N VAL A 86 -3.30 -6.97 -15.47
CA VAL A 86 -4.10 -7.98 -14.77
C VAL A 86 -3.99 -9.38 -15.39
N ASP A 87 -3.81 -9.48 -16.71
CA ASP A 87 -3.73 -10.75 -17.44
C ASP A 87 -2.35 -11.42 -17.28
N ALA A 88 -1.33 -10.67 -16.88
CA ALA A 88 0.02 -11.18 -16.65
C ALA A 88 0.17 -11.98 -15.34
N PHE A 89 -0.92 -12.17 -14.59
CA PHE A 89 -0.98 -12.94 -13.35
C PHE A 89 -1.61 -14.34 -13.52
N ASP A 90 -1.96 -14.75 -14.74
CA ASP A 90 -2.44 -16.09 -15.00
C ASP A 90 -1.45 -17.16 -14.48
N PRO A 91 -1.92 -18.26 -13.84
CA PRO A 91 -3.32 -18.69 -13.73
C PRO A 91 -4.09 -18.15 -12.50
N LEU A 92 -3.58 -17.14 -11.77
CA LEU A 92 -4.21 -16.66 -10.55
C LEU A 92 -5.62 -16.07 -10.82
N PRO A 93 -6.64 -16.45 -10.04
CA PRO A 93 -7.97 -15.86 -10.17
C PRO A 93 -7.94 -14.35 -9.97
N VAL A 94 -8.72 -13.61 -10.78
CA VAL A 94 -8.83 -12.13 -10.72
C VAL A 94 -9.03 -11.59 -9.31
N ARG A 95 -9.79 -12.29 -8.47
CA ARG A 95 -10.00 -11.90 -7.06
C ARG A 95 -8.70 -11.87 -6.26
N GLN A 96 -7.80 -12.83 -6.48
CA GLN A 96 -6.49 -12.89 -5.82
C GLN A 96 -5.56 -11.82 -6.41
N THR A 97 -5.52 -11.66 -7.73
CA THR A 97 -4.75 -10.60 -8.42
C THR A 97 -5.11 -9.21 -7.92
N VAL A 98 -6.40 -8.88 -7.82
CA VAL A 98 -6.87 -7.60 -7.26
C VAL A 98 -6.49 -7.47 -5.77
N GLY A 99 -6.48 -8.58 -5.04
CA GLY A 99 -6.00 -8.64 -3.66
C GLY A 99 -4.53 -8.23 -3.55
N LEU A 100 -3.67 -8.76 -4.42
CA LEU A 100 -2.24 -8.43 -4.50
C LEU A 100 -2.01 -6.98 -4.92
N PHE A 101 -2.72 -6.48 -5.94
CA PHE A 101 -2.66 -5.07 -6.32
C PHE A 101 -3.05 -4.13 -5.16
N THR A 102 -4.07 -4.50 -4.41
CA THR A 102 -4.47 -3.74 -3.22
C THR A 102 -3.42 -3.83 -2.11
N ALA A 103 -2.74 -4.98 -1.95
CA ALA A 103 -1.70 -5.20 -0.96
C ALA A 103 -0.46 -4.33 -1.17
N VAL A 104 -0.10 -4.05 -2.43
CA VAL A 104 1.03 -3.19 -2.81
C VAL A 104 0.63 -1.71 -3.03
N GLY A 105 -0.61 -1.34 -2.69
CA GLY A 105 -1.10 0.04 -2.88
C GLY A 105 -1.41 0.43 -4.33
N PHE A 106 -1.43 -0.52 -5.27
CA PHE A 106 -1.84 -0.30 -6.66
C PHE A 106 -3.37 -0.41 -6.81
N SER A 107 -4.14 0.45 -6.12
CA SER A 107 -5.62 0.33 -6.06
C SER A 107 -6.35 1.18 -7.12
N SER A 108 -5.89 1.12 -8.38
CA SER A 108 -6.45 1.87 -9.52
C SER A 108 -6.96 0.92 -10.62
N PRO A 109 -8.26 0.58 -10.64
CA PRO A 109 -8.83 -0.27 -11.69
C PRO A 109 -8.54 0.18 -13.13
N PRO A 110 -8.56 1.49 -13.47
CA PRO A 110 -8.17 1.95 -14.79
C PRO A 110 -6.72 1.67 -15.15
N SER A 111 -5.82 1.53 -14.17
CA SER A 111 -4.42 1.17 -14.41
C SER A 111 -4.23 -0.35 -14.59
N TRP A 112 -5.09 -1.19 -14.01
CA TRP A 112 -5.00 -2.66 -14.11
C TRP A 112 -5.25 -3.19 -15.52
N VAL A 113 -6.11 -2.51 -16.27
CA VAL A 113 -6.53 -2.90 -17.64
C VAL A 113 -5.62 -2.33 -18.73
N LYS A 114 -4.52 -1.66 -18.36
CA LYS A 114 -3.55 -1.08 -19.28
C LYS A 114 -2.34 -2.00 -19.45
N PRO A 115 -1.62 -1.92 -20.58
CA PRO A 115 -0.32 -2.55 -20.73
C PRO A 115 0.73 -1.99 -19.77
N TYR A 116 1.65 -2.83 -19.31
CA TYR A 116 2.72 -2.44 -18.38
C TYR A 116 3.55 -1.24 -18.87
N ARG A 117 3.86 -1.22 -20.17
CA ARG A 117 4.70 -0.18 -20.81
C ARG A 117 4.13 1.23 -20.76
N VAL A 118 2.81 1.41 -20.57
CA VAL A 118 2.18 2.74 -20.52
C VAL A 118 2.03 3.27 -19.08
N LEU A 119 2.39 2.46 -18.09
CA LEU A 119 2.34 2.83 -16.68
C LEU A 119 3.52 3.73 -16.32
N SER A 120 3.32 4.59 -15.32
CA SER A 120 4.43 5.34 -14.71
C SER A 120 5.43 4.41 -14.03
N ARG A 121 6.68 4.86 -13.82
CA ARG A 121 7.72 4.07 -13.11
C ARG A 121 7.27 3.58 -11.74
N GLY A 122 6.51 4.40 -11.01
CA GLY A 122 5.99 4.01 -9.69
C GLY A 122 4.82 3.01 -9.76
N GLU A 123 3.99 3.07 -10.81
CA GLU A 123 2.99 2.02 -11.07
C GLU A 123 3.65 0.71 -11.50
N GLN A 124 4.65 0.78 -12.38
CA GLN A 124 5.48 -0.35 -12.82
C GLN A 124 6.12 -1.08 -11.63
N PHE A 125 6.79 -0.34 -10.74
CA PHE A 125 7.36 -0.87 -9.50
C PHE A 125 6.33 -1.64 -8.66
N ARG A 126 5.12 -1.10 -8.50
CA ARG A 126 4.06 -1.79 -7.73
C ARG A 126 3.56 -3.05 -8.46
N CYS A 127 3.55 -3.07 -9.79
CA CYS A 127 3.24 -4.27 -10.56
C CYS A 127 4.31 -5.34 -10.37
N ASP A 128 5.59 -4.97 -10.44
CA ASP A 128 6.72 -5.88 -10.19
C ASP A 128 6.66 -6.46 -8.78
N LEU A 129 6.38 -5.61 -7.79
CA LEU A 129 6.21 -6.05 -6.40
C LEU A 129 5.02 -6.98 -6.23
N ALA A 130 3.88 -6.70 -6.87
CA ALA A 130 2.74 -7.63 -6.85
C ALA A 130 3.09 -8.96 -7.50
N ARG A 131 3.83 -8.95 -8.61
CA ARG A 131 4.30 -10.15 -9.31
C ARG A 131 5.30 -10.94 -8.48
N ALA A 132 6.21 -10.27 -7.78
CA ALA A 132 7.14 -10.90 -6.85
C ALA A 132 6.41 -11.64 -5.73
N LEU A 133 5.36 -11.04 -5.18
CA LEU A 133 4.49 -11.68 -4.18
C LEU A 133 3.67 -12.85 -4.76
N ALA A 134 3.35 -12.82 -6.05
CA ALA A 134 2.59 -13.84 -6.78
C ALA A 134 3.42 -15.07 -7.18
N ILE A 135 4.65 -14.90 -7.69
CA ILE A 135 5.47 -15.98 -8.27
C ILE A 135 5.71 -17.13 -7.29
N ALA A 136 5.79 -16.81 -5.99
CA ALA A 136 6.01 -17.82 -4.97
C ALA A 136 4.75 -18.66 -4.65
N ASP A 137 3.56 -18.31 -5.18
CA ASP A 137 2.34 -19.13 -5.08
C ASP A 137 2.32 -20.26 -6.13
N CYS A 138 2.95 -20.06 -7.29
CA CYS A 138 2.97 -21.08 -8.36
C CYS A 138 3.79 -22.32 -8.00
N ARG A 139 4.78 -22.22 -7.10
CA ARG A 139 5.60 -23.36 -6.64
C ARG A 139 4.88 -24.27 -5.64
N LEU A 140 3.78 -23.82 -5.04
CA LEU A 140 2.96 -24.61 -4.11
C LEU A 140 1.75 -25.28 -4.81
N GLY A 141 1.60 -25.09 -6.13
CA GLY A 141 0.41 -25.48 -6.90
C GLY A 141 0.45 -26.84 -7.60
N THR A 142 1.45 -27.70 -7.36
CA THR A 142 1.48 -29.08 -7.85
C THR A 142 1.27 -30.06 -6.69
N VAL A 143 0.06 -30.10 -6.15
CA VAL A 143 -0.42 -31.29 -5.43
C VAL A 143 -1.57 -31.82 -6.25
N ASP A 144 -1.22 -32.69 -7.19
CA ASP A 144 -2.19 -33.48 -7.94
C ASP A 144 -2.96 -34.37 -6.96
N SER A 145 -4.28 -34.23 -7.03
CA SER A 145 -5.24 -35.13 -6.45
C SER A 145 -5.20 -36.48 -7.16
N SER A 146 -4.46 -37.45 -6.63
CA SER A 146 -4.84 -38.88 -6.55
C SER A 146 -3.70 -39.73 -5.98
N ASP A 147 -4.10 -40.67 -5.13
CA ASP A 147 -3.37 -41.84 -4.63
C ASP A 147 -2.52 -41.75 -3.35
N SER A 148 -2.59 -42.87 -2.64
CA SER A 148 -2.62 -43.04 -1.20
C SER A 148 -1.32 -43.61 -0.61
N ALA A 149 -0.88 -43.11 0.56
CA ALA A 149 -0.42 -43.87 1.75
C ALA A 149 0.27 -42.96 2.78
N PRO A 150 0.16 -43.22 4.11
CA PRO A 150 0.65 -42.33 5.14
C PRO A 150 2.14 -42.57 5.43
N ILE A 151 2.99 -41.56 5.22
CA ILE A 151 4.38 -41.58 5.69
C ILE A 151 4.49 -40.75 6.98
N LYS A 152 5.10 -41.41 7.96
CA LYS A 152 5.20 -41.08 9.37
C LYS A 152 5.70 -39.65 9.65
N SER A 153 5.08 -39.09 10.68
CA SER A 153 5.40 -37.85 11.37
C SER A 153 6.90 -37.68 11.68
N ALA A 154 7.52 -36.68 11.06
CA ALA A 154 8.56 -35.89 11.69
C ALA A 154 7.92 -34.55 12.05
N ILE A 155 8.17 -34.03 13.25
CA ILE A 155 7.74 -32.71 13.70
C ILE A 155 8.36 -31.69 12.73
N ARG A 156 7.60 -31.28 11.70
CA ARG A 156 8.03 -30.29 10.71
C ARG A 156 7.55 -28.93 11.19
N ASN A 157 8.48 -27.99 11.33
CA ASN A 157 8.17 -26.62 11.73
C ASN A 157 7.30 -25.96 10.64
N PRO A 158 6.05 -25.53 10.93
CA PRO A 158 5.13 -24.96 9.92
C PRO A 158 5.67 -23.73 9.20
N GLN A 159 6.68 -23.07 9.78
CA GLN A 159 7.26 -21.84 9.27
C GLN A 159 8.27 -22.05 8.12
N SER A 160 8.79 -23.27 7.96
CA SER A 160 9.71 -23.62 6.88
C SER A 160 8.99 -23.77 5.52
N GLU A 161 7.66 -23.85 5.50
CA GLU A 161 6.82 -23.96 4.29
C GLU A 161 6.34 -22.61 3.74
N ILE A 162 6.45 -21.51 4.52
CA ILE A 162 6.01 -20.18 4.07
C ILE A 162 6.98 -19.66 3.00
N PRO A 163 6.53 -19.39 1.77
CA PRO A 163 7.45 -18.98 0.71
C PRO A 163 8.07 -17.62 0.99
N LEU A 164 9.37 -17.52 0.73
CA LEU A 164 10.17 -16.31 0.91
C LEU A 164 10.34 -15.58 -0.42
N VAL A 165 10.07 -14.28 -0.41
CA VAL A 165 10.33 -13.34 -1.50
C VAL A 165 11.39 -12.34 -1.05
N VAL A 166 12.48 -12.23 -1.80
CA VAL A 166 13.51 -11.20 -1.58
C VAL A 166 13.46 -10.21 -2.72
N PHE A 167 13.20 -8.94 -2.42
CA PHE A 167 13.00 -7.89 -3.42
C PHE A 167 14.14 -6.89 -3.36
N ASP A 168 14.97 -6.86 -4.41
CA ASP A 168 16.07 -5.90 -4.54
C ASP A 168 15.62 -4.55 -5.08
N GLU A 169 16.41 -3.51 -4.82
CA GLU A 169 16.10 -2.13 -5.22
C GLU A 169 14.72 -1.66 -4.72
N PHE A 170 14.34 -2.14 -3.52
CA PHE A 170 13.03 -1.87 -2.95
C PHE A 170 12.83 -0.37 -2.77
N THR A 171 11.79 0.16 -3.42
CA THR A 171 11.38 1.58 -3.41
C THR A 171 12.37 2.58 -4.02
N SER A 172 13.38 2.16 -4.80
CA SER A 172 14.36 3.12 -5.36
C SER A 172 13.79 4.04 -6.45
N VAL A 173 12.75 3.60 -7.18
CA VAL A 173 12.17 4.32 -8.33
C VAL A 173 10.92 5.18 -8.04
N VAL A 174 10.48 5.22 -6.77
CA VAL A 174 9.27 5.96 -6.35
C VAL A 174 9.63 7.21 -5.54
N ASP A 175 8.70 8.14 -5.34
CA ASP A 175 8.91 9.20 -4.35
C ASP A 175 8.89 8.63 -2.92
N ARG A 176 9.41 9.41 -1.98
CA ARG A 176 9.59 8.95 -0.59
C ARG A 176 8.28 8.74 0.16
N ASN A 177 7.23 9.50 -0.14
CA ASN A 177 5.92 9.28 0.50
C ASN A 177 5.28 8.00 -0.04
N VAL A 178 5.35 7.76 -1.35
CA VAL A 178 4.91 6.49 -1.95
C VAL A 178 5.70 5.31 -1.40
N ALA A 179 7.01 5.44 -1.24
CA ALA A 179 7.85 4.40 -0.64
C ALA A 179 7.35 4.00 0.76
N ARG A 180 7.09 4.99 1.62
CA ARG A 180 6.57 4.81 2.98
C ARG A 180 5.18 4.16 2.98
N VAL A 181 4.26 4.68 2.17
CA VAL A 181 2.89 4.16 2.06
C VAL A 181 2.89 2.73 1.53
N CYS A 182 3.66 2.44 0.48
CA CYS A 182 3.78 1.11 -0.10
C CYS A 182 4.35 0.12 0.91
N SER A 183 5.43 0.49 1.61
CA SER A 183 6.03 -0.34 2.67
C SER A 183 5.03 -0.67 3.78
N ALA A 184 4.22 0.32 4.18
CA ALA A 184 3.18 0.10 5.16
C ALA A 184 2.02 -0.77 4.67
N ALA A 185 1.68 -0.71 3.38
CA ALA A 185 0.67 -1.53 2.75
C ALA A 185 1.12 -3.01 2.67
N VAL A 186 2.36 -3.26 2.22
CA VAL A 186 2.97 -4.59 2.16
C VAL A 186 3.03 -5.21 3.56
N ALA A 187 3.56 -4.48 4.53
CA ALA A 187 3.65 -4.95 5.92
C ALA A 187 2.29 -5.31 6.49
N LYS A 188 1.27 -4.48 6.23
CA LYS A 188 -0.12 -4.75 6.65
C LYS A 188 -0.67 -6.01 5.96
N ALA A 189 -0.39 -6.21 4.68
CA ALA A 189 -0.89 -7.36 3.93
C ALA A 189 -0.29 -8.68 4.44
N ILE A 190 1.01 -8.70 4.72
CA ILE A 190 1.72 -9.87 5.27
C ILE A 190 1.26 -10.15 6.69
N ARG A 191 1.31 -9.15 7.59
CA ARG A 191 0.95 -9.33 9.01
C ARG A 191 -0.52 -9.67 9.22
N SER A 192 -1.41 -9.28 8.30
CA SER A 192 -2.83 -9.67 8.36
C SER A 192 -3.13 -11.05 7.76
N GLY A 193 -2.13 -11.77 7.26
CA GLY A 193 -2.27 -13.08 6.64
C GLY A 193 -2.94 -13.06 5.26
N ARG A 194 -3.17 -11.87 4.67
CA ARG A 194 -3.70 -11.74 3.30
C ARG A 194 -2.67 -12.16 2.25
N VAL A 195 -1.41 -11.95 2.58
CA VAL A 195 -0.25 -12.43 1.81
C VAL A 195 0.51 -13.36 2.73
N GLN A 196 0.43 -14.67 2.47
CA GLN A 196 1.08 -15.70 3.30
C GLN A 196 2.49 -15.93 2.78
N LYS A 197 3.34 -14.89 2.91
CA LYS A 197 4.73 -14.90 2.45
C LYS A 197 5.64 -14.30 3.51
N ARG A 198 6.89 -14.75 3.52
CA ARG A 198 7.99 -14.01 4.12
C ARG A 198 8.55 -13.05 3.10
N PHE A 199 8.95 -11.87 3.54
CA PHE A 199 9.42 -10.81 2.65
C PHE A 199 10.72 -10.21 3.17
N VAL A 200 11.73 -10.11 2.32
CA VAL A 200 12.96 -9.38 2.60
C VAL A 200 13.08 -8.25 1.60
N ALA A 201 13.09 -7.01 2.09
CA ALA A 201 13.39 -5.84 1.28
C ALA A 201 14.89 -5.56 1.30
N VAL A 202 15.49 -5.31 0.13
CA VAL A 202 16.85 -4.79 0.02
C VAL A 202 16.79 -3.39 -0.56
N THR A 203 17.31 -2.39 0.15
CA THR A 203 17.17 -0.99 -0.26
C THR A 203 18.32 -0.12 0.26
N CYS A 204 18.57 1.01 -0.39
CA CYS A 204 19.46 2.04 0.16
C CYS A 204 18.73 3.09 1.01
N HIS A 205 17.41 2.98 1.12
CA HIS A 205 16.58 3.99 1.77
C HIS A 205 16.19 3.58 3.19
N TYR A 206 16.72 4.30 4.19
CA TYR A 206 16.42 4.03 5.60
C TYR A 206 15.01 4.47 6.02
N ASP A 207 14.41 5.42 5.30
CA ASP A 207 13.15 6.06 5.69
C ASP A 207 11.92 5.13 5.62
N VAL A 208 12.04 4.00 4.91
CA VAL A 208 10.98 2.99 4.83
C VAL A 208 10.98 2.00 6.01
N ALA A 209 12.05 1.91 6.79
CA ALA A 209 12.22 0.90 7.83
C ALA A 209 11.08 0.96 8.87
N ALA A 210 10.76 2.16 9.39
CA ALA A 210 9.68 2.34 10.35
C ALA A 210 8.28 2.08 9.75
N TRP A 211 8.14 2.12 8.43
CA TRP A 211 6.87 1.87 7.74
C TRP A 211 6.66 0.40 7.43
N LEU A 212 7.73 -0.26 6.98
CA LEU A 212 7.81 -1.69 6.76
C LEU A 212 7.73 -2.48 8.07
N THR A 213 8.22 -1.89 9.17
CA THR A 213 8.26 -2.52 10.50
C THR A 213 8.84 -3.93 10.43
N PRO A 214 10.09 -4.10 9.97
CA PRO A 214 10.68 -5.43 9.85
C PRO A 214 10.90 -6.05 11.24
N ASP A 215 10.94 -7.37 11.30
CA ASP A 215 11.27 -8.12 12.52
C ASP A 215 12.80 -8.11 12.78
N TRP A 216 13.58 -7.93 11.72
CA TRP A 216 15.03 -7.75 11.75
C TRP A 216 15.52 -6.81 10.65
N THR A 217 16.60 -6.09 10.91
CA THR A 217 17.25 -5.18 9.95
C THR A 217 18.75 -5.44 9.94
N LEU A 218 19.32 -5.74 8.78
CA LEU A 218 20.76 -5.78 8.56
C LEU A 218 21.18 -4.44 7.94
N ASP A 219 22.01 -3.68 8.65
CA ASP A 219 22.64 -2.48 8.13
C ASP A 219 24.02 -2.83 7.55
N MET A 220 24.19 -2.64 6.25
CA MET A 220 25.43 -2.92 5.52
C MET A 220 26.45 -1.78 5.64
N ALA A 221 26.10 -0.62 6.24
CA ALA A 221 27.06 0.42 6.53
C ALA A 221 28.06 -0.02 7.61
N ASP A 222 27.59 -0.73 8.63
CA ASP A 222 28.39 -1.22 9.75
C ASP A 222 28.30 -2.75 9.96
N CYS A 223 27.64 -3.46 9.02
CA CYS A 223 27.41 -4.91 9.04
C CYS A 223 26.68 -5.39 10.30
N ARG A 224 25.80 -4.57 10.89
CA ARG A 224 25.07 -4.91 12.12
C ARG A 224 23.68 -5.43 11.85
N LEU A 225 23.36 -6.57 12.46
CA LEU A 225 22.02 -7.11 12.53
C LEU A 225 21.32 -6.60 13.80
N ALA A 226 20.23 -5.87 13.62
CA ALA A 226 19.31 -5.49 14.67
C ALA A 226 18.04 -6.36 14.62
N ARG A 227 17.58 -6.85 15.76
CA ARG A 227 16.27 -7.51 15.92
C ARG A 227 15.32 -6.58 16.64
N GLY A 228 14.05 -6.58 16.25
CA GLY A 228 13.00 -5.81 16.91
C GLY A 228 12.07 -5.11 15.92
N CYS A 229 10.82 -4.93 16.33
CA CYS A 229 9.83 -4.23 15.53
C CYS A 229 9.94 -2.72 15.73
N LEU A 230 10.35 -2.01 14.69
CA LEU A 230 10.20 -0.56 14.65
C LEU A 230 8.72 -0.18 14.75
N ARG A 231 8.43 0.93 15.44
CA ARG A 231 7.06 1.43 15.55
C ARG A 231 6.75 2.38 14.41
N ARG A 232 5.70 2.06 13.66
CA ARG A 232 5.20 2.96 12.61
C ARG A 232 4.78 4.32 13.18
N PRO A 233 5.17 5.44 12.54
CA PRO A 233 4.66 6.75 12.88
C PRO A 233 3.12 6.81 12.84
N ARG A 234 2.52 7.60 13.73
CA ARG A 234 1.08 7.83 13.68
C ARG A 234 0.75 8.73 12.50
N ILE A 235 -0.23 8.32 11.69
CA ILE A 235 -0.75 9.14 10.59
C ILE A 235 -1.92 9.95 11.15
N ARG A 236 -1.78 11.27 11.20
CA ARG A 236 -2.85 12.18 11.56
C ARG A 236 -3.47 12.74 10.28
N LEU A 237 -4.76 12.49 10.10
CA LEU A 237 -5.52 13.07 9.01
C LEU A 237 -6.37 14.22 9.56
N GLU A 238 -6.40 15.32 8.83
CA GLU A 238 -7.31 16.43 9.10
C GLU A 238 -8.42 16.41 8.06
N ILE A 239 -9.66 16.57 8.50
CA ILE A 239 -10.82 16.53 7.62
C ILE A 239 -11.47 17.91 7.58
N HIS A 240 -11.55 18.44 6.38
CA HIS A 240 -12.02 19.79 6.11
C HIS A 240 -13.29 19.73 5.27
N ARG A 241 -14.32 20.49 5.66
CA ARG A 241 -15.45 20.78 4.76
C ARG A 241 -14.90 21.65 3.62
N CYS A 242 -15.13 21.27 2.37
CA CYS A 242 -14.53 21.97 1.23
C CYS A 242 -15.55 22.30 0.14
N ARG A 243 -15.16 23.19 -0.78
CA ARG A 243 -15.91 23.50 -2.00
C ARG A 243 -15.74 22.39 -3.04
N LEU A 244 -16.61 22.41 -4.05
CA LEU A 244 -16.57 21.48 -5.18
C LEU A 244 -15.25 21.55 -5.95
N GLU A 245 -14.58 22.71 -6.00
CA GLU A 245 -13.33 22.93 -6.73
C GLU A 245 -12.22 21.95 -6.36
N ALA A 246 -12.14 21.55 -5.07
CA ALA A 246 -11.17 20.58 -4.60
C ALA A 246 -11.28 19.23 -5.34
N TRP A 247 -12.46 18.90 -5.87
CA TRP A 247 -12.68 17.69 -6.67
C TRP A 247 -11.80 17.61 -7.92
N ARG A 248 -11.37 18.74 -8.49
CA ARG A 248 -10.52 18.77 -9.70
C ARG A 248 -9.24 17.97 -9.53
N LEU A 249 -8.66 17.96 -8.32
CA LEU A 249 -7.46 17.18 -7.98
C LEU A 249 -7.69 15.66 -8.01
N PHE A 250 -8.92 15.22 -7.74
CA PHE A 250 -9.27 13.81 -7.55
C PHE A 250 -10.04 13.21 -8.73
N ALA A 251 -10.65 14.04 -9.58
CA ALA A 251 -11.57 13.62 -10.64
C ALA A 251 -10.95 12.58 -11.59
N ARG A 252 -9.68 12.77 -11.98
CA ARG A 252 -8.95 11.85 -12.87
C ARG A 252 -8.69 10.46 -12.26
N HIS A 253 -8.70 10.37 -10.93
CA HIS A 253 -8.45 9.13 -10.20
C HIS A 253 -9.73 8.37 -9.87
N HIS A 254 -10.89 8.91 -10.26
CA HIS A 254 -12.16 8.24 -10.07
C HIS A 254 -12.55 7.42 -11.30
N TYR A 255 -12.66 6.11 -11.12
CA TYR A 255 -12.80 5.13 -12.21
C TYR A 255 -14.17 5.09 -12.92
N LEU A 256 -15.17 5.87 -12.47
CA LEU A 256 -16.49 5.90 -13.09
C LEU A 256 -16.70 7.17 -13.91
N THR A 257 -16.81 8.31 -13.24
CA THR A 257 -17.05 9.61 -13.90
C THR A 257 -16.32 10.71 -13.14
N GLY A 258 -15.73 11.64 -13.88
CA GLY A 258 -15.15 12.87 -13.34
C GLY A 258 -16.18 13.93 -12.96
N SER A 259 -17.47 13.74 -13.24
CA SER A 259 -18.51 14.70 -12.84
C SER A 259 -18.98 14.49 -11.40
N LEU A 260 -19.25 15.60 -10.70
CA LEU A 260 -19.78 15.63 -9.34
C LEU A 260 -20.97 16.58 -9.27
N ALA A 261 -22.02 16.18 -8.56
CA ALA A 261 -23.24 16.97 -8.44
C ALA A 261 -22.97 18.26 -7.61
N PRO A 262 -23.45 19.43 -8.05
CA PRO A 262 -23.24 20.69 -7.33
C PRO A 262 -23.76 20.68 -5.88
N GLN A 263 -24.81 19.90 -5.62
CA GLN A 263 -25.45 19.75 -4.30
C GLN A 263 -24.65 18.87 -3.32
N ALA A 264 -23.49 18.35 -3.73
CA ALA A 264 -22.71 17.43 -2.94
C ALA A 264 -22.02 18.15 -1.77
N ARG A 265 -22.12 17.56 -0.57
CA ARG A 265 -21.30 17.98 0.57
C ARG A 265 -19.93 17.34 0.40
N CYS A 266 -18.91 18.17 0.28
CA CYS A 266 -17.56 17.73 -0.06
C CYS A 266 -16.65 17.85 1.17
N TYR A 267 -15.76 16.86 1.30
CA TYR A 267 -14.80 16.76 2.38
C TYR A 267 -13.43 16.42 1.80
N LEU A 268 -12.43 17.20 2.22
CA LEU A 268 -11.02 17.00 1.87
C LEU A 268 -10.30 16.49 3.11
N ALA A 269 -9.53 15.42 2.95
CA ALA A 269 -8.62 14.94 3.96
C ALA A 269 -7.18 15.32 3.59
N THR A 270 -6.47 15.92 4.52
CA THR A 270 -5.06 16.25 4.39
C THR A 270 -4.20 15.44 5.35
N TRP A 271 -2.96 15.19 4.97
CA TRP A 271 -1.90 14.62 5.81
C TRP A 271 -0.69 15.54 5.69
N ASP A 272 -0.23 16.10 6.82
CA ASP A 272 0.87 17.07 6.88
C ASP A 272 0.67 18.24 5.90
N GLY A 273 -0.58 18.75 5.83
CA GLY A 273 -1.00 19.83 4.93
C GLY A 273 -1.24 19.40 3.48
N ALA A 274 -0.77 18.24 3.03
CA ALA A 274 -0.96 17.76 1.66
C ALA A 274 -2.33 17.07 1.48
N PRO A 275 -3.05 17.32 0.37
CA PRO A 275 -4.31 16.63 0.09
C PRO A 275 -4.08 15.15 -0.23
N VAL A 276 -4.76 14.24 0.47
CA VAL A 276 -4.56 12.78 0.30
C VAL A 276 -5.83 12.03 -0.07
N ALA A 277 -6.99 12.49 0.38
CA ALA A 277 -8.27 11.87 0.05
C ALA A 277 -9.40 12.88 -0.02
N PHE A 278 -10.42 12.52 -0.78
CA PHE A 278 -11.64 13.29 -0.96
C PHE A 278 -12.84 12.36 -0.85
N CYS A 279 -13.88 12.81 -0.16
CA CYS A 279 -15.17 12.17 -0.25
C CYS A 279 -16.31 13.16 -0.34
N ALA A 280 -17.42 12.72 -0.92
CA ALA A 280 -18.60 13.54 -1.10
C ALA A 280 -19.87 12.77 -0.77
N THR A 281 -20.86 13.46 -0.19
CA THR A 281 -22.16 12.89 0.17
C THR A 281 -23.31 13.63 -0.48
N LEU A 282 -24.36 12.88 -0.85
CA LEU A 282 -25.60 13.40 -1.42
C LEU A 282 -26.81 12.92 -0.61
N PRO A 283 -27.91 13.69 -0.56
CA PRO A 283 -29.16 13.19 -0.02
C PRO A 283 -29.66 12.00 -0.85
N VAL A 284 -30.33 11.05 -0.19
CA VAL A 284 -31.03 9.95 -0.86
C VAL A 284 -32.41 10.45 -1.26
N ILE A 285 -32.70 10.44 -2.55
CA ILE A 285 -33.99 10.87 -3.09
C ILE A 285 -35.11 10.05 -2.44
N GLY A 286 -36.16 10.71 -1.97
CA GLY A 286 -37.30 10.08 -1.31
C GLY A 286 -37.05 9.63 0.14
N ARG A 287 -35.89 9.92 0.75
CA ARG A 287 -35.59 9.59 2.16
C ARG A 287 -35.09 10.80 2.93
N LYS A 288 -35.98 11.45 3.67
CA LYS A 288 -35.65 12.59 4.56
C LYS A 288 -34.62 12.15 5.60
N GLY A 289 -33.62 13.00 5.85
CA GLY A 289 -32.58 12.72 6.85
C GLY A 289 -31.59 11.62 6.47
N HIS A 290 -31.60 11.13 5.22
CA HIS A 290 -30.67 10.08 4.77
C HIS A 290 -29.73 10.62 3.68
N ARG A 291 -28.42 10.50 3.89
CA ARG A 291 -27.38 10.78 2.91
C ARG A 291 -26.64 9.51 2.49
N ARG A 292 -25.94 9.58 1.36
CA ARG A 292 -25.09 8.51 0.87
C ARG A 292 -23.77 9.05 0.36
N PHE A 293 -22.69 8.28 0.50
CA PHE A 293 -21.45 8.57 -0.20
C PHE A 293 -21.64 8.41 -1.70
N THR A 294 -21.17 9.41 -2.46
CA THR A 294 -21.19 9.41 -3.93
C THR A 294 -19.79 9.32 -4.52
N ARG A 295 -18.78 9.89 -3.84
CA ARG A 295 -17.36 9.80 -4.22
C ARG A 295 -16.54 9.47 -2.99
N ILE A 296 -15.58 8.57 -3.17
CA ILE A 296 -14.55 8.23 -2.21
C ILE A 296 -13.30 8.01 -3.05
N VAL A 297 -12.32 8.90 -2.93
CA VAL A 297 -11.08 8.84 -3.69
C VAL A 297 -9.92 9.07 -2.74
N THR A 298 -8.96 8.16 -2.73
CA THR A 298 -7.63 8.38 -2.15
C THR A 298 -6.66 8.47 -3.30
N LEU A 299 -5.79 9.48 -3.31
CA LEU A 299 -4.79 9.62 -4.36
C LEU A 299 -3.93 8.35 -4.43
N PRO A 300 -3.52 7.90 -5.64
CA PRO A 300 -2.79 6.64 -5.85
C PRO A 300 -1.61 6.45 -4.88
N ASP A 301 -0.93 7.55 -4.59
CA ASP A 301 0.29 7.57 -3.78
C ASP A 301 0.04 7.26 -2.28
N TYR A 302 -1.22 7.28 -1.85
CA TYR A 302 -1.66 7.13 -0.47
C TYR A 302 -2.57 5.90 -0.26
N GLN A 303 -2.64 5.00 -1.24
CA GLN A 303 -3.49 3.81 -1.22
C GLN A 303 -2.86 2.63 -0.44
N GLY A 304 -3.67 1.61 -0.13
CA GLY A 304 -3.21 0.40 0.58
C GLY A 304 -3.17 0.50 2.12
N ILE A 305 -2.93 1.68 2.69
CA ILE A 305 -2.84 1.85 4.15
C ILE A 305 -4.19 2.08 4.84
N GLY A 306 -5.25 2.42 4.10
CA GLY A 306 -6.63 2.53 4.61
C GLY A 306 -7.11 3.96 4.91
N ILE A 307 -6.43 4.99 4.38
CA ILE A 307 -6.83 6.40 4.49
C ILE A 307 -8.29 6.59 4.07
N GLY A 308 -8.68 6.15 2.86
CA GLY A 308 -10.04 6.34 2.36
C GLY A 308 -11.12 5.77 3.27
N SER A 309 -10.91 4.57 3.82
CA SER A 309 -11.83 3.95 4.77
C SER A 309 -12.00 4.75 6.06
N ARG A 310 -10.89 5.25 6.64
CA ARG A 310 -10.93 6.08 7.84
C ARG A 310 -11.59 7.44 7.60
N VAL A 311 -11.35 8.06 6.44
CA VAL A 311 -12.02 9.30 6.04
C VAL A 311 -13.53 9.09 5.90
N VAL A 312 -13.95 7.98 5.29
CA VAL A 312 -15.37 7.62 5.15
C VAL A 312 -16.03 7.42 6.51
N GLU A 313 -15.38 6.69 7.42
CA GLU A 313 -15.86 6.49 8.79
C GLU A 313 -15.99 7.80 9.56
N ALA A 314 -14.98 8.67 9.53
CA ALA A 314 -15.01 9.96 10.21
C ALA A 314 -16.06 10.91 9.63
N VAL A 315 -16.20 10.99 8.30
CA VAL A 315 -17.26 11.79 7.66
C VAL A 315 -18.64 11.21 7.95
N ALA A 316 -18.77 9.89 8.06
CA ALA A 316 -20.02 9.27 8.46
C ALA A 316 -20.42 9.62 9.90
N GLN A 317 -19.44 9.66 10.82
CA GLN A 317 -19.63 10.13 12.19
C GLN A 317 -20.12 11.58 12.24
N LEU A 318 -19.50 12.51 11.50
CA LEU A 318 -19.96 13.91 11.41
C LEU A 318 -21.43 14.01 10.97
N HIS A 319 -21.87 13.15 10.05
CA HIS A 319 -23.27 13.14 9.63
C HIS A 319 -24.21 12.56 10.69
N ARG A 320 -23.77 11.58 11.48
CA ARG A 320 -24.56 11.04 12.60
C ARG A 320 -24.73 12.08 13.70
N GLU A 321 -23.70 12.87 13.98
CA GLU A 321 -23.74 13.99 14.93
C GLU A 321 -24.71 15.08 14.48
N GLU A 322 -24.86 15.30 13.17
CA GLU A 322 -25.92 16.14 12.60
C GLU A 322 -27.34 15.50 12.63
N GLY A 323 -27.50 14.31 13.23
CA GLY A 323 -28.77 13.57 13.28
C GLY A 323 -29.16 12.87 11.97
N LEU A 324 -28.24 12.78 11.00
CA LEU A 324 -28.50 12.17 9.70
C LEU A 324 -28.15 10.68 9.70
N ARG A 325 -28.85 9.91 8.88
CA ARG A 325 -28.44 8.56 8.49
C ARG A 325 -27.49 8.65 7.32
N ILE A 326 -26.50 7.77 7.25
CA ILE A 326 -25.55 7.75 6.13
C ILE A 326 -25.21 6.33 5.68
N SER A 327 -25.17 6.11 4.37
CA SER A 327 -24.80 4.84 3.76
C SER A 327 -23.69 4.96 2.72
N VAL A 328 -22.98 3.86 2.51
CA VAL A 328 -21.97 3.70 1.46
C VAL A 328 -22.29 2.45 0.64
N THR A 329 -22.18 2.54 -0.68
CA THR A 329 -22.32 1.41 -1.58
C THR A 329 -21.03 1.25 -2.37
N SER A 330 -20.41 0.06 -2.34
CA SER A 330 -19.13 -0.16 -2.99
C SER A 330 -18.99 -1.57 -3.55
N SER A 331 -18.22 -1.67 -4.64
CA SER A 331 -17.66 -2.91 -5.19
C SER A 331 -16.18 -3.10 -4.85
N HIS A 332 -15.54 -2.13 -4.20
CA HIS A 332 -14.10 -2.16 -3.94
C HIS A 332 -13.78 -3.10 -2.75
N PRO A 333 -12.95 -4.15 -2.93
CA PRO A 333 -12.69 -5.15 -1.90
C PRO A 333 -12.21 -4.55 -0.57
N ALA A 334 -11.27 -3.61 -0.61
CA ALA A 334 -10.74 -2.95 0.59
C ALA A 334 -11.83 -2.27 1.43
N LEU A 335 -12.77 -1.55 0.80
CA LEU A 335 -13.83 -0.83 1.50
C LEU A 335 -14.90 -1.80 2.03
N ILE A 336 -15.24 -2.83 1.26
CA ILE A 336 -16.16 -3.90 1.69
C ILE A 336 -15.59 -4.61 2.92
N GLN A 337 -14.31 -4.99 2.88
CA GLN A 337 -13.66 -5.67 4.00
C GLN A 337 -13.58 -4.77 5.23
N HIS A 338 -13.27 -3.48 5.06
CA HIS A 338 -13.29 -2.52 6.16
C HIS A 338 -14.66 -2.44 6.82
N CYS A 339 -15.73 -2.26 6.03
CA CYS A 339 -17.09 -2.17 6.58
C CYS A 339 -17.55 -3.49 7.23
N LYS A 340 -17.11 -4.65 6.73
CA LYS A 340 -17.41 -5.95 7.35
C LYS A 340 -16.69 -6.17 8.68
N ALA A 341 -15.47 -5.66 8.81
CA ALA A 341 -14.64 -5.84 10.01
C ALA A 341 -14.92 -4.78 11.09
N SER A 342 -15.52 -3.65 10.73
CA SER A 342 -15.80 -2.55 11.67
C SER A 342 -17.19 -2.72 12.31
N PRO A 343 -17.30 -2.64 13.65
CA PRO A 343 -18.59 -2.73 14.34
C PRO A 343 -19.50 -1.52 14.08
N TYR A 344 -18.95 -0.44 13.50
CA TYR A 344 -19.70 0.79 13.24
C TYR A 344 -20.49 0.77 11.94
N TRP A 345 -20.39 -0.32 11.17
CA TRP A 345 -21.08 -0.48 9.89
C TRP A 345 -21.99 -1.70 9.94
N ARG A 346 -23.23 -1.52 9.47
CA ARG A 346 -24.21 -2.59 9.32
C ARG A 346 -24.44 -2.85 7.83
N THR A 347 -24.37 -4.11 7.42
CA THR A 347 -24.74 -4.48 6.04
C THR A 347 -26.24 -4.25 5.85
N SER A 348 -26.59 -3.45 4.85
CA SER A 348 -27.99 -3.07 4.55
C SER A 348 -28.55 -3.76 3.31
N ASN A 349 -27.71 -4.00 2.30
CA ASN A 349 -28.13 -4.68 1.07
C ASN A 349 -26.91 -5.32 0.39
N VAL A 350 -27.09 -6.50 -0.20
CA VAL A 350 -26.11 -7.16 -1.06
C VAL A 350 -26.77 -7.38 -2.41
N LYS A 351 -26.36 -6.61 -3.43
CA LYS A 351 -26.84 -6.82 -4.80
C LYS A 351 -25.86 -7.72 -5.53
N ARG A 352 -26.28 -8.97 -5.73
CA ARG A 352 -25.61 -9.90 -6.67
C ARG A 352 -26.03 -9.53 -8.09
N ASN A 353 -25.14 -9.76 -9.05
CA ASN A 353 -25.29 -9.37 -10.46
C ASN A 353 -26.68 -9.79 -10.98
N ARG A 354 -27.59 -8.84 -11.19
CA ARG A 354 -28.89 -9.08 -11.84
C ARG A 354 -28.85 -8.48 -13.24
N GLN A 355 -29.37 -9.23 -14.22
CA GLN A 355 -29.68 -8.70 -15.55
C GLN A 355 -30.68 -7.53 -15.42
N ARG A 356 -30.63 -6.61 -16.40
CA ARG A 356 -31.49 -5.41 -16.47
C ARG A 356 -32.95 -5.77 -16.17
N HIS A 357 -33.55 -5.15 -15.16
CA HIS A 357 -34.98 -4.96 -15.15
C HIS A 357 -35.29 -3.72 -16.00
N ALA A 358 -36.08 -3.90 -17.05
CA ALA A 358 -36.67 -2.80 -17.81
C ALA A 358 -37.56 -1.99 -16.85
N GLY A 359 -37.28 -0.69 -16.69
CA GLY A 359 -38.13 0.22 -15.92
C GLY A 359 -37.42 0.88 -14.74
N THR A 360 -36.67 1.94 -15.03
CA THR A 360 -36.57 3.17 -14.22
C THR A 360 -35.59 4.09 -14.95
N HIS A 361 -36.11 4.90 -15.87
CA HIS A 361 -35.36 5.98 -16.50
C HIS A 361 -35.12 7.08 -15.46
N LEU A 362 -34.11 6.92 -14.62
CA LEU A 362 -33.46 8.07 -13.97
C LEU A 362 -32.48 8.70 -14.97
N HIS A 363 -32.35 10.03 -14.87
CA HIS A 363 -31.55 10.93 -15.72
C HIS A 363 -30.39 10.26 -16.50
N PRO A 364 -30.18 10.55 -17.80
CA PRO A 364 -29.24 9.82 -18.67
C PRO A 364 -27.79 9.68 -18.16
N ASN A 365 -27.35 10.57 -17.27
CA ASN A 365 -26.03 10.52 -16.62
C ASN A 365 -25.99 9.75 -15.28
N TYR A 366 -27.10 9.17 -14.83
CA TYR A 366 -27.19 8.40 -13.59
C TYR A 366 -26.65 6.98 -13.82
N ARG A 367 -25.36 6.79 -13.54
CA ARG A 367 -24.78 5.44 -13.49
C ARG A 367 -25.21 4.75 -12.21
N ASP A 368 -26.08 3.76 -12.36
CA ASP A 368 -26.48 2.85 -11.30
C ASP A 368 -25.40 1.76 -11.07
N CYS A 369 -25.71 0.79 -10.21
CA CYS A 369 -24.84 -0.35 -9.92
C CYS A 369 -25.06 -1.53 -10.87
N THR A 370 -25.80 -1.35 -11.96
CA THR A 370 -26.23 -2.43 -12.84
C THR A 370 -25.02 -3.05 -13.53
N GLY A 371 -24.95 -4.38 -13.53
CA GLY A 371 -23.79 -5.15 -14.03
C GLY A 371 -22.62 -5.31 -13.06
N ARG A 372 -22.71 -4.88 -11.79
CA ARG A 372 -21.64 -5.06 -10.77
C ARG A 372 -22.18 -5.63 -9.47
N MET A 373 -21.40 -6.53 -8.85
CA MET A 373 -21.66 -6.91 -7.46
C MET A 373 -21.33 -5.74 -6.54
N VAL A 374 -22.31 -5.27 -5.79
CA VAL A 374 -22.13 -4.18 -4.82
C VAL A 374 -22.71 -4.56 -3.47
N VAL A 375 -22.07 -4.07 -2.42
CA VAL A 375 -22.59 -4.16 -1.06
C VAL A 375 -22.85 -2.76 -0.54
N SER A 376 -24.02 -2.57 0.06
CA SER A 376 -24.43 -1.35 0.72
C SER A 376 -24.34 -1.51 2.22
N PHE A 377 -23.68 -0.58 2.89
CA PHE A 377 -23.54 -0.51 4.33
C PHE A 377 -24.16 0.78 4.85
N GLU A 378 -24.77 0.72 6.03
CA GLU A 378 -25.23 1.88 6.78
C GLU A 378 -24.31 2.08 7.99
N TYR A 379 -23.89 3.31 8.22
CA TYR A 379 -23.08 3.65 9.40
C TYR A 379 -23.99 3.81 10.62
N VAL A 380 -23.70 3.04 11.67
CA VAL A 380 -24.45 3.08 12.94
C VAL A 380 -23.72 3.88 14.03
N GLY A 381 -22.40 4.08 13.88
CA GLY A 381 -21.56 4.77 14.85
C GLY A 381 -21.20 3.90 16.06
N PRO A 382 -20.30 4.36 16.94
CA PRO A 382 -20.07 3.74 18.23
C PRO A 382 -21.37 3.81 19.04
N THR A 383 -21.83 2.67 19.55
CA THR A 383 -22.94 2.62 20.52
C THR A 383 -22.52 3.45 21.72
N ALA A 384 -23.43 4.25 22.28
CA ALA A 384 -23.17 5.29 23.29
C ALA A 384 -22.60 4.81 24.66
N GLY A 385 -21.96 3.64 24.73
CA GLY A 385 -21.32 3.10 25.93
C GLY A 385 -19.83 2.73 25.77
N ALA A 386 -19.20 3.00 24.62
CA ALA A 386 -17.78 2.71 24.42
C ALA A 386 -17.05 3.90 23.78
N VAL A 387 -16.00 4.35 24.47
CA VAL A 387 -15.03 5.42 24.14
C VAL A 387 -15.42 6.81 24.65
N GLY A 388 -14.85 7.16 25.80
CA GLY A 388 -14.68 8.53 26.26
C GLY A 388 -13.82 9.30 25.27
N CYS A 389 -14.45 10.22 24.54
CA CYS A 389 -13.80 11.28 23.81
C CYS A 389 -14.28 12.58 24.43
N SER A 390 -13.46 13.20 25.29
CA SER A 390 -13.77 14.51 25.85
C SER A 390 -13.78 15.52 24.72
N PRO A 391 -14.89 16.24 24.47
CA PRO A 391 -14.88 17.33 23.51
C PRO A 391 -14.09 18.48 24.13
N SER A 392 -12.87 18.72 23.65
CA SER A 392 -12.17 19.97 23.93
C SER A 392 -12.97 21.10 23.27
N LYS A 393 -13.68 21.89 24.08
CA LYS A 393 -14.33 23.13 23.65
C LYS A 393 -13.30 24.05 22.97
N PRO A 394 -13.65 24.75 21.89
CA PRO A 394 -12.79 25.78 21.34
C PRO A 394 -12.74 26.96 22.31
N GLU A 395 -11.55 27.29 22.80
CA GLU A 395 -11.31 28.57 23.48
C GLU A 395 -11.55 29.70 22.49
N LEU A 396 -12.61 30.46 22.72
CA LEU A 396 -12.85 31.75 22.09
C LEU A 396 -11.73 32.69 22.56
N ARG A 397 -10.67 32.85 21.77
CA ARG A 397 -9.75 33.99 21.94
C ARG A 397 -10.51 35.25 21.56
N SER A 398 -10.92 36.00 22.57
CA SER A 398 -11.40 37.36 22.45
C SER A 398 -10.35 38.21 21.74
N GLN A 399 -10.67 38.69 20.53
CA GLN A 399 -9.93 39.79 19.92
C GLN A 399 -10.15 41.06 20.75
N PRO A 400 -9.12 41.85 21.07
CA PRO A 400 -9.33 43.17 21.62
C PRO A 400 -9.80 44.11 20.50
N ASN A 401 -10.88 44.83 20.78
CA ASN A 401 -11.50 45.84 19.92
C ASN A 401 -10.52 47.00 19.65
N PRO A 402 -10.51 47.61 18.45
CA PRO A 402 -9.65 48.74 18.15
C PRO A 402 -10.34 50.05 18.57
N SER A 403 -9.57 51.04 19.07
CA SER A 403 -9.82 52.49 18.90
C SER A 403 -8.81 53.31 19.76
N PRO A 404 -8.75 54.65 19.65
CA PRO A 404 -7.94 55.33 18.64
C PRO A 404 -7.02 56.39 19.28
N ARG A 405 -5.94 56.80 18.61
CA ARG A 405 -5.44 58.20 18.60
C ARG A 405 -4.18 58.34 17.75
N ARG A 406 -4.29 59.26 16.78
CA ARG A 406 -3.20 60.03 16.15
C ARG A 406 -2.41 60.73 17.27
N GLN A 407 -1.08 60.89 17.24
CA GLN A 407 -0.20 61.77 16.42
C GLN A 407 1.18 61.84 17.20
N PRO A 408 2.25 62.56 16.80
CA PRO A 408 3.15 62.34 15.65
C PRO A 408 4.68 62.51 15.95
N TRP A 409 5.55 62.22 14.96
CA TRP A 409 7.02 62.49 14.84
C TRP A 409 7.93 61.79 15.89
N ASP A 410 8.93 60.98 15.50
CA ASP A 410 10.17 61.30 14.77
C ASP A 410 10.69 60.07 13.98
#